data_AF-A0A315W093-F1
#
_entry.id   AF-A0A315W093-F1
#
_cell.length_a   1.000
_cell.length_b   1.000
_cell.length_c   1.000
_cell.angle_alpha   90.00
_cell.angle_beta   90.00
_cell.angle_gamma   90.00
#
_symmetry.space_group_name_H-M   'P 1'
#
loop_
_entity.id
_entity.type
_entity.pdbx_description
1 polymer ?
#
loop_
_entity_poly.entity_id
_entity_poly.type
_entity_poly.pdbx_seq_one_letter_code
_entity_poly.pdbx_strand_id
1 'polypeptide(L)'
;YKVLNASVIPEGQFIDNKKASEKLLGSIDVDHTQYKFGHTKVFFKAGLLGTLEEMRDEKLAELVTMTQALCRGYVMRKEFVKMMERRESIYTIQYNIRSFMNVKNWPWMTLYFKIKPLLKSAETEKELQNMKENYEKMKTDLAAALAKKKELEEKMVSMLQEKNDLQL
;
A
#
# COMPACT_ATOMS: atom_id res chain seq x y z
N TYR A 1 -22.22 13.63 18.03
CA TYR A 1 -23.43 13.49 17.21
C TYR A 1 -23.41 14.20 15.84
N LYS A 2 -22.37 14.96 15.45
CA LYS A 2 -22.28 15.56 14.10
C LYS A 2 -22.41 14.54 12.96
N VAL A 3 -21.97 13.29 13.17
CA VAL A 3 -22.12 12.19 12.19
C VAL A 3 -23.58 11.86 11.85
N LEU A 4 -24.53 12.17 12.72
CA LEU A 4 -25.96 11.96 12.47
C LEU A 4 -26.49 12.95 11.42
N ASN A 5 -25.94 14.17 11.39
CA ASN A 5 -26.28 15.18 10.40
C ASN A 5 -25.12 16.18 10.24
N ALA A 6 -24.21 15.90 9.32
CA ALA A 6 -23.00 16.70 9.13
C ALA A 6 -23.29 18.07 8.47
N SER A 7 -24.35 18.15 7.68
CA SER A 7 -24.71 19.34 6.88
C SER A 7 -25.19 20.53 7.72
N VAL A 8 -25.56 20.30 8.98
CA VAL A 8 -26.15 21.31 9.86
C VAL A 8 -25.12 22.30 10.40
N ILE A 9 -23.84 21.91 10.44
CA ILE A 9 -22.74 22.76 10.89
C ILE A 9 -21.87 23.09 9.66
N PRO A 10 -21.97 24.31 9.10
CA PRO A 10 -21.13 24.77 7.99
C PRO A 10 -19.65 24.57 8.28
N GLU A 11 -18.91 24.03 7.31
CA GLU A 11 -17.47 23.86 7.44
C GLU A 11 -16.74 25.19 7.23
N GLY A 12 -15.71 25.45 8.06
CA GLY A 12 -14.87 26.64 7.94
C GLY A 12 -15.46 27.95 8.50
N GLN A 13 -16.71 27.95 8.99
CA GLN A 13 -17.29 29.10 9.68
C GLN A 13 -17.28 28.91 11.18
N PHE A 14 -16.82 29.93 11.92
CA PHE A 14 -16.90 29.94 13.37
C PHE A 14 -18.36 30.16 13.81
N ILE A 15 -18.92 29.18 14.51
CA ILE A 15 -20.25 29.26 15.12
C ILE A 15 -20.06 29.06 16.62
N ASP A 16 -20.77 29.86 17.41
CA ASP A 16 -20.82 29.69 18.85
C ASP A 16 -21.22 28.25 19.25
N ASN A 17 -20.48 27.64 20.18
CA ASN A 17 -20.64 26.23 20.54
C ASN A 17 -22.06 25.89 21.04
N LYS A 18 -22.71 26.82 21.74
CA LYS A 18 -24.08 26.62 22.22
C LYS A 18 -25.06 26.65 21.05
N LYS A 19 -24.95 27.64 20.16
CA LYS A 19 -25.77 27.69 18.93
C LYS A 19 -25.54 26.49 18.02
N ALA A 20 -24.31 25.99 17.92
CA ALA A 20 -23.99 24.80 17.14
C ALA A 20 -24.65 23.55 17.73
N SER A 21 -24.63 23.42 19.06
CA SER A 21 -25.28 22.30 19.78
C SER A 21 -26.81 22.37 19.67
N GLU A 22 -27.40 23.56 19.74
CA GLU A 22 -28.83 23.82 19.53
C GLU A 22 -29.27 23.42 18.12
N LYS A 23 -28.54 23.87 17.09
CA LYS A 23 -28.81 23.48 15.70
C LYS A 23 -28.67 21.98 15.48
N LEU A 24 -27.61 21.36 16.01
CA LEU A 24 -27.37 19.93 15.84
C LEU A 24 -28.48 19.09 16.47
N LEU A 25 -28.81 19.32 17.75
CA LEU A 25 -29.89 18.57 18.43
C LEU A 25 -31.27 18.91 17.86
N GLY A 26 -31.48 20.14 17.37
CA GLY A 26 -32.70 20.54 16.68
C GLY A 26 -32.89 19.88 15.31
N SER A 27 -31.80 19.39 14.69
CA SER A 27 -31.82 18.72 13.38
C SER A 27 -31.99 17.21 13.45
N ILE A 28 -31.89 16.64 14.65
CA ILE A 28 -32.04 15.21 14.90
C ILE A 28 -33.48 15.00 15.36
N ASP A 29 -34.13 13.97 14.84
CA ASP A 29 -35.51 13.63 15.18
C ASP A 29 -35.59 13.00 16.59
N VAL A 30 -35.57 13.86 17.62
CA VAL A 30 -35.69 13.50 19.04
C VAL A 30 -36.64 14.43 19.76
N ASP A 31 -37.33 13.93 20.79
CA ASP A 31 -38.24 14.74 21.60
C ASP A 31 -37.50 15.88 22.34
N HIS A 32 -37.79 17.12 21.93
CA HIS A 32 -37.17 18.33 22.48
C HIS A 32 -37.55 18.62 23.95
N THR A 33 -38.52 17.90 24.53
CA THR A 33 -38.84 17.98 25.97
C THR A 33 -37.93 17.11 26.84
N GLN A 34 -37.12 16.23 26.22
CA GLN A 34 -36.22 15.30 26.90
C GLN A 34 -34.84 15.88 27.20
N TYR A 35 -34.54 17.09 26.73
CA TYR A 35 -33.28 17.76 27.04
C TYR A 35 -33.45 19.25 27.30
N LYS A 36 -32.45 19.84 27.98
CA LYS A 36 -32.37 21.30 28.23
C LYS A 36 -30.93 21.80 28.11
N PHE A 37 -30.76 22.97 27.51
CA PHE A 37 -29.47 23.65 27.43
C PHE A 37 -29.22 24.50 28.69
N GLY A 38 -28.14 24.20 29.41
CA GLY A 38 -27.56 25.10 30.41
C GLY A 38 -26.58 26.10 29.81
N HIS A 39 -25.86 26.84 30.66
CA HIS A 39 -24.80 27.76 30.20
C HIS A 39 -23.59 27.02 29.63
N THR A 40 -23.23 25.88 30.21
CA THR A 40 -22.01 25.14 29.86
C THR A 40 -22.25 23.69 29.47
N LYS A 41 -23.45 23.14 29.70
CA LYS A 41 -23.78 21.72 29.51
C LYS A 41 -25.18 21.55 28.93
N VAL A 42 -25.41 20.41 28.29
CA VAL A 42 -26.75 19.93 27.91
C VAL A 42 -27.17 18.86 28.91
N PHE A 43 -28.37 18.99 29.47
CA PHE A 43 -28.95 18.03 30.39
C PHE A 43 -29.94 17.15 29.63
N PHE A 44 -29.80 15.83 29.78
CA PHE A 44 -30.67 14.84 29.16
C PHE A 44 -31.49 14.13 30.24
N LYS A 45 -32.76 13.85 29.96
CA LYS A 45 -33.54 12.89 30.75
C LYS A 45 -32.99 11.47 30.51
N ALA A 46 -33.28 10.56 31.44
CA ALA A 46 -32.91 9.17 31.32
C ALA A 46 -33.45 8.57 30.00
N GLY A 47 -32.65 7.76 29.33
CA GLY A 47 -33.00 7.12 28.05
C GLY A 47 -32.56 7.88 26.81
N LEU A 48 -32.71 9.22 26.75
CA LEU A 48 -32.41 9.99 25.53
C LEU A 48 -30.96 9.85 25.06
N LEU A 49 -29.99 9.85 25.99
CA LEU A 49 -28.59 9.67 25.62
C LEU A 49 -28.33 8.28 25.00
N GLY A 50 -28.99 7.24 25.51
CA GLY A 50 -28.90 5.89 24.94
C GLY A 50 -29.43 5.85 23.51
N THR A 51 -30.59 6.46 23.26
CA THR A 51 -31.16 6.58 21.90
C THR A 51 -30.22 7.33 20.95
N LEU A 52 -29.59 8.42 21.41
CA LEU A 52 -28.61 9.16 20.59
C LEU A 52 -27.36 8.33 20.27
N GLU A 53 -26.90 7.49 21.21
CA GLU A 53 -25.79 6.57 20.99
C GLU A 53 -26.18 5.46 19.99
N GLU A 54 -27.37 4.87 20.10
CA GLU A 54 -27.87 3.85 19.18
C GLU A 54 -27.96 4.39 17.75
N MET A 55 -28.60 5.55 17.55
CA MET A 55 -28.67 6.21 16.24
C MET A 55 -27.27 6.47 15.66
N ARG A 56 -26.30 6.84 16.50
CA ARG A 56 -24.92 7.09 16.07
C ARG A 56 -24.26 5.79 15.63
N ASP A 57 -24.41 4.74 16.40
CA ASP A 57 -23.76 3.46 16.16
C ASP A 57 -24.34 2.77 14.93
N GLU A 58 -25.64 2.88 14.66
CA GLU A 58 -26.26 2.46 13.40
C GLU A 58 -25.64 3.15 12.19
N LYS A 59 -25.50 4.48 12.25
CA LYS A 59 -24.87 5.26 11.16
C LYS A 59 -23.40 4.92 10.98
N LEU A 60 -22.66 4.70 12.07
CA LEU A 60 -21.27 4.28 12.00
C LEU A 60 -21.14 2.87 11.42
N ALA A 61 -22.02 1.93 11.78
CA ALA A 61 -22.02 0.58 11.24
C ALA A 61 -22.22 0.58 9.72
N GLU A 62 -23.14 1.39 9.20
CA GLU A 62 -23.36 1.56 7.75
C GLU A 62 -22.08 2.07 7.05
N LEU A 63 -21.50 3.17 7.54
CA LEU A 63 -20.30 3.79 6.97
C LEU A 63 -19.08 2.86 7.00
N VAL A 64 -18.87 2.18 8.14
CA VAL A 64 -17.78 1.21 8.29
C VAL A 64 -17.98 0.04 7.34
N THR A 65 -19.20 -0.47 7.19
CA THR A 65 -19.50 -1.57 6.28
C THR A 65 -19.21 -1.19 4.83
N MET A 66 -19.60 0.00 4.39
CA MET A 66 -19.29 0.51 3.04
C MET A 66 -17.78 0.60 2.81
N THR A 67 -17.05 1.18 3.77
CA THR A 67 -15.59 1.34 3.70
C THR A 67 -14.91 -0.02 3.63
N GLN A 68 -15.31 -0.96 4.49
CA GLN A 68 -14.74 -2.30 4.49
C GLN A 68 -15.04 -3.06 3.19
N ALA A 69 -16.25 -2.92 2.63
CA ALA A 69 -16.61 -3.54 1.35
C ALA A 69 -15.72 -3.03 0.21
N LEU A 70 -15.46 -1.72 0.16
CA LEU A 70 -14.54 -1.12 -0.80
C LEU A 70 -13.11 -1.65 -0.64
N CYS A 71 -12.59 -1.68 0.58
CA CYS A 71 -11.25 -2.20 0.87
C CYS A 71 -11.12 -3.68 0.46
N ARG A 72 -12.07 -4.54 0.86
CA ARG A 72 -12.07 -5.96 0.49
C ARG A 72 -12.15 -6.14 -1.03
N GLY A 73 -13.01 -5.39 -1.70
CA GLY A 73 -13.13 -5.43 -3.16
C GLY A 73 -11.85 -5.01 -3.87
N TYR A 74 -11.16 -3.97 -3.39
CA TYR A 74 -9.86 -3.55 -3.94
C TYR A 74 -8.80 -4.65 -3.80
N VAL A 75 -8.67 -5.23 -2.60
CA VAL A 75 -7.69 -6.30 -2.33
C VAL A 75 -7.96 -7.51 -3.23
N MET A 76 -9.21 -7.95 -3.36
CA MET A 76 -9.55 -9.12 -4.18
C MET A 76 -9.33 -8.88 -5.66
N ARG A 77 -9.62 -7.69 -6.19
CA ARG A 77 -9.31 -7.35 -7.59
C ARG A 77 -7.81 -7.39 -7.87
N LYS A 78 -6.98 -6.90 -6.94
CA LYS A 78 -5.52 -6.95 -7.08
C LYS A 78 -5.00 -8.39 -7.06
N GLU A 79 -5.54 -9.24 -6.20
CA GLU A 79 -5.16 -10.66 -6.17
C GLU A 79 -5.64 -11.40 -7.42
N PHE A 80 -6.83 -11.07 -7.94
CA PHE A 80 -7.35 -11.65 -9.17
C PHE A 80 -6.44 -11.40 -10.38
N VAL A 81 -5.92 -10.18 -10.54
CA VAL A 81 -4.96 -9.88 -11.61
C VAL A 81 -3.71 -10.77 -11.51
N LYS A 82 -3.14 -10.91 -10.31
CA LYS A 82 -1.99 -11.82 -10.10
C LYS A 82 -2.32 -13.28 -10.41
N MET A 83 -3.52 -13.74 -10.05
CA MET A 83 -3.97 -15.09 -10.37
C MET A 83 -4.08 -15.31 -11.88
N MET A 84 -4.57 -14.32 -12.62
CA MET A 84 -4.65 -14.36 -14.08
C MET A 84 -3.27 -14.38 -14.74
N GLU A 85 -2.33 -13.53 -14.30
CA GLU A 85 -0.94 -13.53 -14.79
C GLU A 85 -0.24 -14.87 -14.57
N ARG A 86 -0.43 -15.47 -13.38
CA ARG A 86 0.08 -16.82 -13.07
C ARG A 86 -0.54 -17.87 -14.00
N ARG A 87 -1.85 -17.82 -14.22
CA ARG A 87 -2.56 -18.76 -15.10
C ARG A 87 -2.05 -18.68 -16.54
N GLU A 88 -1.85 -17.47 -17.06
CA GLU A 88 -1.31 -17.25 -18.40
C GLU A 88 0.13 -17.76 -18.52
N SER A 89 0.96 -17.48 -17.51
CA SER A 89 2.34 -17.98 -17.46
C SER A 89 2.39 -19.51 -17.47
N ILE A 90 1.55 -20.16 -16.67
CA ILE A 90 1.43 -21.62 -16.63
C ILE A 90 1.01 -22.17 -18.01
N TYR A 91 0.01 -21.55 -18.64
CA TYR A 91 -0.46 -21.97 -19.96
C TYR A 91 0.65 -21.89 -21.00
N THR A 92 1.37 -20.76 -21.04
CA THR A 92 2.49 -20.53 -21.97
C THR A 92 3.60 -21.56 -21.77
N ILE A 93 4.01 -21.83 -20.52
CA ILE A 93 5.05 -22.82 -20.22
C ILE A 93 4.60 -24.23 -20.65
N GLN A 94 3.38 -24.64 -20.27
CA GLN A 94 2.87 -25.95 -20.63
C GLN A 94 2.75 -26.14 -22.15
N TYR A 95 2.26 -25.12 -22.85
CA TYR A 95 2.16 -25.14 -24.31
C TYR A 95 3.53 -25.31 -24.95
N ASN A 96 4.52 -24.51 -24.53
CA ASN A 96 5.88 -24.59 -25.05
C ASN A 96 6.53 -25.95 -24.78
N ILE A 97 6.34 -26.53 -23.60
CA ILE A 97 6.86 -27.86 -23.28
C ILE A 97 6.22 -28.92 -24.19
N ARG A 98 4.90 -28.91 -24.36
CA ARG A 98 4.22 -29.86 -25.25
C ARG A 98 4.68 -29.72 -26.70
N SER A 99 4.79 -28.48 -27.19
CA SER A 99 5.30 -28.18 -28.53
C SER A 99 6.74 -28.69 -28.71
N PHE A 100 7.61 -28.41 -27.73
CA PHE A 100 8.99 -28.89 -27.73
C PHE A 100 9.07 -30.43 -27.74
N MET A 101 8.25 -31.10 -26.93
CA MET A 101 8.21 -32.57 -26.88
C MET A 101 7.82 -33.19 -28.22
N ASN A 102 6.99 -32.51 -29.02
CA ASN A 102 6.62 -32.96 -30.36
C ASN A 102 7.76 -32.81 -31.38
N VAL A 103 8.58 -31.75 -31.27
CA VAL A 103 9.63 -31.46 -32.26
C VAL A 103 11.04 -31.93 -31.87
N LYS A 104 11.29 -32.24 -30.58
CA LYS A 104 12.64 -32.54 -30.09
C LYS A 104 13.34 -33.71 -30.78
N ASN A 105 12.57 -34.70 -31.24
CA ASN A 105 13.08 -35.90 -31.92
C ASN A 105 13.03 -35.77 -33.46
N TRP A 106 12.55 -34.64 -34.00
CA TRP A 106 12.45 -34.44 -35.44
C TRP A 106 13.86 -34.31 -36.07
N PRO A 107 14.16 -34.98 -37.20
CA PRO A 107 15.52 -35.00 -37.75
C PRO A 107 16.11 -33.61 -38.01
N TRP A 108 15.31 -32.67 -38.50
CA TRP A 108 15.73 -31.28 -38.70
C TRP A 108 16.09 -30.56 -37.39
N MET A 109 15.32 -30.79 -36.32
CA MET A 109 15.61 -30.21 -35.01
C MET A 109 16.88 -30.81 -34.40
N THR A 110 17.09 -32.11 -34.60
CA THR A 110 18.31 -32.83 -34.17
C THR A 110 19.54 -32.31 -34.91
N LEU A 111 19.44 -32.07 -36.22
CA LEU A 111 20.52 -31.47 -37.01
C LEU A 111 20.84 -30.06 -36.50
N TYR A 112 19.82 -29.23 -36.27
CA TYR A 112 19.99 -27.89 -35.72
C TYR A 112 20.72 -27.90 -34.36
N PHE A 113 20.33 -28.78 -33.43
CA PHE A 113 21.01 -28.89 -32.13
C PHE A 113 22.46 -29.35 -32.21
N LYS A 114 22.85 -30.11 -33.25
CA LYS A 114 24.25 -30.51 -33.47
C LYS A 114 25.09 -29.39 -34.09
N ILE A 115 24.51 -28.62 -35.02
CA ILE A 115 25.23 -27.57 -35.76
C ILE A 115 25.35 -26.29 -34.93
N LYS A 116 24.30 -25.88 -34.21
CA LYS A 116 24.26 -24.61 -33.48
C LYS A 116 25.45 -24.39 -32.52
N PRO A 117 25.85 -25.37 -31.67
CA PRO A 117 27.00 -25.20 -30.76
C PRO A 117 28.36 -25.16 -31.45
N LEU A 118 28.44 -25.44 -32.76
CA LEU A 118 29.67 -25.29 -33.54
C LEU A 118 29.80 -23.87 -34.10
N LEU A 119 28.71 -23.10 -34.11
CA LEU A 119 28.66 -21.69 -34.52
C LEU A 119 28.91 -20.75 -33.32
N LYS A 120 29.86 -21.12 -32.45
CA LYS A 120 30.17 -20.48 -31.16
C LYS A 120 30.44 -18.99 -31.21
N SER A 121 30.83 -18.43 -32.36
CA SER A 121 31.18 -17.01 -32.50
C SER A 121 30.07 -16.07 -31.99
N ALA A 122 28.81 -16.38 -32.30
CA ALA A 122 27.68 -15.57 -31.86
C ALA A 122 27.32 -15.75 -30.37
N GLU A 123 27.51 -16.95 -29.81
CA GLU A 123 27.29 -17.21 -28.38
C GLU A 123 28.40 -16.54 -27.53
N THR A 124 29.66 -16.62 -27.97
CA THR A 124 30.78 -15.97 -27.28
C THR A 124 30.67 -14.44 -27.27
N GLU A 125 30.13 -13.84 -28.33
CA GLU A 125 29.92 -12.38 -28.38
C GLU A 125 28.83 -11.95 -27.40
N LYS A 126 27.75 -12.72 -27.30
CA LYS A 126 26.67 -12.48 -26.34
C LYS A 126 27.13 -12.68 -24.88
N GLU A 127 27.95 -13.70 -24.63
CA GLU A 127 28.58 -13.91 -23.32
C GLU A 127 29.52 -12.77 -22.94
N LEU A 128 30.35 -12.29 -23.88
CA LEU A 128 31.22 -11.15 -23.67
C LEU A 128 30.45 -9.86 -23.40
N GLN A 129 29.33 -9.64 -24.10
CA GLN A 129 28.43 -8.51 -23.88
C GLN A 129 27.87 -8.54 -22.44
N ASN A 130 27.32 -9.69 -22.03
CA ASN A 130 26.80 -9.88 -20.67
C ASN A 130 27.90 -9.69 -19.61
N MET A 131 29.12 -10.16 -19.89
CA MET A 131 30.25 -10.00 -18.97
C MET A 131 30.66 -8.53 -18.84
N LYS A 132 30.66 -7.77 -19.94
CA LYS A 132 30.91 -6.32 -19.91
C LYS A 132 29.84 -5.58 -19.11
N GLU A 133 28.57 -5.90 -19.32
CA GLU A 133 27.47 -5.28 -18.56
C GLU A 133 27.58 -5.58 -17.05
N ASN A 134 27.83 -6.84 -16.69
CA ASN A 134 28.04 -7.23 -15.30
C ASN A 134 29.27 -6.55 -14.69
N TYR A 135 30.35 -6.42 -15.45
CA TYR A 135 31.57 -5.76 -15.01
C TYR A 135 31.33 -4.27 -14.73
N GLU A 136 30.65 -3.55 -15.63
CA GLU A 136 30.33 -2.14 -15.42
C GLU A 136 29.42 -1.95 -14.20
N LYS A 137 28.40 -2.80 -14.04
CA LYS A 137 27.55 -2.77 -12.85
C LYS A 137 28.33 -3.02 -11.56
N MET A 138 29.23 -4.01 -11.58
CA MET A 138 30.05 -4.33 -10.41
C MET A 138 31.02 -3.19 -10.07
N LYS A 139 31.54 -2.49 -11.08
CA LYS A 139 32.39 -1.31 -10.91
C LYS A 139 31.61 -0.14 -10.30
N THR A 140 30.37 0.11 -10.74
CA THR A 140 29.52 1.15 -10.13
C THR A 140 29.15 0.81 -8.69
N ASP A 141 28.80 -0.45 -8.42
CA ASP A 141 28.44 -0.91 -7.08
C ASP A 141 29.64 -0.82 -6.12
N LEU A 142 30.84 -1.17 -6.59
CA LEU A 142 32.08 -1.05 -5.83
C LEU A 142 32.41 0.42 -5.52
N ALA A 143 32.27 1.33 -6.48
CA ALA A 143 32.51 2.75 -6.27
C ALA A 143 31.55 3.33 -5.21
N ALA A 144 30.26 2.97 -5.29
CA ALA A 144 29.27 3.38 -4.30
C ALA A 144 29.58 2.82 -2.90
N ALA A 145 29.99 1.55 -2.82
CA ALA A 145 30.37 0.93 -1.56
C ALA A 145 31.60 1.58 -0.91
N LEU A 146 32.62 1.93 -1.71
CA LEU A 146 33.82 2.63 -1.23
C LEU A 146 33.50 4.06 -0.75
N ALA A 147 32.65 4.79 -1.47
CA ALA A 147 32.20 6.12 -1.03
C ALA A 147 31.46 6.05 0.31
N LYS A 148 30.54 5.09 0.44
CA LYS A 148 29.79 4.88 1.69
C LYS A 148 30.68 4.45 2.85
N LYS A 149 31.69 3.61 2.58
CA LYS A 149 32.69 3.22 3.59
C LYS A 149 33.42 4.45 4.12
N LYS A 150 33.89 5.34 3.24
CA LYS A 150 34.60 6.57 3.62
C LYS A 150 33.73 7.48 4.48
N GLU A 151 32.46 7.70 4.10
CA GLU A 151 31.51 8.50 4.88
C GLU A 151 31.29 7.94 6.30
N LEU A 152 31.17 6.61 6.42
CA LEU A 152 31.02 5.94 7.71
C LEU A 152 32.28 6.02 8.58
N GLU A 153 33.47 5.92 7.97
CA GLU A 153 34.74 6.11 8.68
C GLU A 153 34.87 7.54 9.22
N GLU A 154 34.50 8.56 8.44
CA GLU A 154 34.49 9.96 8.88
C GLU A 154 33.49 10.20 10.03
N LYS A 155 32.26 9.67 9.91
CA LYS A 155 31.26 9.72 10.99
C LYS A 155 31.73 9.03 12.26
N MET A 156 32.46 7.92 12.14
CA MET A 156 32.99 7.19 13.30
C MET A 156 33.98 8.05 14.09
N VAL A 157 34.85 8.79 13.39
CA VAL A 157 35.79 9.72 14.03
C VAL A 157 35.05 10.84 14.76
N SER A 158 34.02 11.44 14.13
CA SER A 158 33.19 12.48 14.78
C SER A 158 32.52 11.97 16.05
N MET A 159 31.88 10.80 16.00
CA MET A 159 31.21 10.22 17.18
C MET A 159 32.19 9.88 18.31
N LEU A 160 33.43 9.48 17.99
CA LEU A 160 34.46 9.26 19.01
C LEU A 160 34.89 10.57 19.68
N GLN A 161 35.00 11.66 18.92
CA GLN A 161 35.27 12.99 19.48
C GLN A 161 34.13 13.45 20.39
N GLU A 162 32.89 13.42 19.90
CA GLU A 162 31.69 13.79 20.67
C GLU A 162 31.56 12.97 21.96
N LYS A 163 31.84 11.65 21.90
CA LYS A 163 31.86 10.80 23.10
C LYS A 163 32.90 11.25 24.11
N ASN A 164 34.12 11.57 23.68
CA ASN A 164 35.19 12.01 24.58
C ASN A 164 34.85 13.36 25.23
N ASP A 165 34.26 14.28 24.48
CA ASP A 165 33.82 15.59 24.99
C ASP A 165 32.72 15.47 26.05
N LEU A 166 31.83 14.47 25.93
CA LEU A 166 30.78 14.18 26.91
C LEU A 166 31.28 13.43 28.16
N GLN A 167 32.49 12.85 28.13
CA GLN A 167 33.10 12.14 29.26
C GLN A 167 34.01 13.02 30.12
N LEU A 168 34.24 14.28 29.73
CA LEU A 168 34.92 15.33 30.49
C LEU A 168 33.92 16.15 31.33
#